data_AF-A0A0F9FW18-F1
#
_entry.id   AF-A0A0F9FW18-F1
#
_cell.length_a   1.000
_cell.length_b   1.000
_cell.length_c   1.000
_cell.angle_alpha   90.00
_cell.angle_beta   90.00
_cell.angle_gamma   90.00
#
_symmetry.space_group_name_H-M   'P 1'
#
loop_
_entity.id
_entity.type
_entity.pdbx_description
1 polymer ?
#
loop_
_entity_poly.entity_id
_entity_poly.type
_entity_poly.pdbx_seq_one_letter_code
_entity_poly.pdbx_strand_id
1 'polypeptide(L)'
;MALFSGRSLPPAAGAPTIDRPAPWRYWTTREVATLREVWPRGLEAALEVLPRRTPSAIYTKAHALGIKCDRRAIGATKQRKYIETPEIDAAITVVYQAVPKSGAVNELAAQLELPRWWVSRRALALGLT
;
A
#
# COMPACT_ATOMS: atom_id res chain seq x y z
N MET A 1 -3.17 -58.91 4.18
CA MET A 1 -4.49 -58.26 4.05
C MET A 1 -4.39 -56.88 4.68
N ALA A 2 -4.85 -55.87 3.94
CA ALA A 2 -4.98 -54.46 4.33
C ALA A 2 -5.95 -54.30 5.53
N LEU A 3 -6.02 -53.18 6.28
CA LEU A 3 -6.29 -51.82 5.83
C LEU A 3 -5.91 -50.76 6.89
N PHE A 4 -5.35 -49.67 6.36
CA PHE A 4 -5.41 -48.30 6.87
C PHE A 4 -6.82 -47.94 7.38
N SER A 5 -6.94 -47.28 8.54
CA SER A 5 -8.08 -46.40 8.77
C SER A 5 -7.71 -45.25 9.70
N GLY A 6 -8.13 -44.07 9.28
CA GLY A 6 -7.54 -42.78 9.62
C GLY A 6 -7.72 -42.36 11.08
N ARG A 7 -6.65 -41.80 11.63
CA ARG A 7 -6.71 -40.95 12.82
C ARG A 7 -7.26 -39.59 12.40
N SER A 8 -8.58 -39.51 12.26
CA SER A 8 -9.30 -38.25 12.11
C SER A 8 -9.38 -37.57 13.47
N LEU A 9 -8.52 -36.58 13.70
CA LEU A 9 -8.68 -35.62 14.78
C LEU A 9 -9.85 -34.70 14.40
N PRO A 10 -10.96 -34.67 15.18
CA PRO A 10 -11.98 -33.66 14.97
C PRO A 10 -11.40 -32.28 15.30
N PRO A 11 -11.62 -31.24 14.47
CA PRO A 11 -11.25 -29.88 14.84
C PRO A 11 -12.08 -29.46 16.04
N ALA A 12 -11.40 -28.98 17.09
CA ALA A 12 -11.98 -28.56 18.37
C ALA A 12 -13.14 -27.56 18.20
N ALA A 13 -14.37 -28.08 18.13
CA ALA A 13 -15.60 -27.32 18.19
C ALA A 13 -15.97 -27.13 19.68
N GLY A 14 -15.44 -26.07 20.27
CA GLY A 14 -15.70 -25.74 21.68
C GLY A 14 -15.22 -24.34 22.08
N ALA A 15 -15.20 -23.38 21.16
CA ALA A 15 -14.97 -21.98 21.53
C ALA A 15 -16.31 -21.38 22.01
N PRO A 16 -16.35 -20.71 23.18
CA PRO A 16 -17.59 -20.20 23.72
C PRO A 16 -18.13 -19.09 22.79
N THR A 17 -19.39 -19.23 22.39
CA THR A 17 -20.20 -18.23 21.67
C THR A 17 -20.51 -17.06 22.60
N ILE A 18 -19.48 -16.34 23.02
CA ILE A 18 -19.63 -15.17 23.88
C ILE A 18 -20.04 -14.00 22.98
N ASP A 19 -21.36 -13.78 22.87
CA ASP A 19 -21.96 -12.55 22.33
C ASP A 19 -21.74 -11.34 23.27
N ARG A 20 -21.04 -11.54 24.39
CA ARG A 20 -20.58 -10.46 25.26
C ARG A 20 -19.51 -9.64 24.52
N PRO A 21 -19.53 -8.29 24.59
CA PRO A 21 -18.51 -7.45 23.97
C PRO A 21 -17.13 -7.88 24.44
N ALA A 22 -16.33 -8.43 23.52
CA ALA A 22 -14.95 -8.79 23.79
C ALA A 22 -14.18 -7.52 24.17
N PRO A 23 -13.26 -7.59 25.15
CA PRO A 23 -12.35 -6.48 25.42
C PRO A 23 -11.62 -6.09 24.13
N TRP A 24 -11.29 -4.82 23.98
CA TRP A 24 -10.50 -4.22 22.88
C TRP A 24 -9.27 -5.05 22.41
N ARG A 25 -8.75 -5.95 23.25
CA ARG A 25 -7.62 -6.86 22.97
C ARG A 25 -7.99 -8.20 22.33
N TYR A 26 -9.23 -8.69 22.47
CA TYR A 26 -9.64 -10.02 22.01
C TYR A 26 -10.49 -9.93 20.76
N TRP A 27 -10.24 -10.79 19.78
CA TRP A 27 -11.03 -10.91 18.55
C TRP A 27 -11.96 -12.12 18.64
N THR A 28 -13.26 -11.89 18.48
CA THR A 28 -14.23 -13.00 18.40
C THR A 28 -14.17 -13.67 17.03
N THR A 29 -14.60 -14.94 16.96
CA THR A 29 -14.69 -15.69 15.69
C THR A 29 -15.59 -14.98 14.67
N ARG A 30 -16.67 -14.34 15.14
CA ARG A 30 -17.57 -13.53 14.31
C ARG A 30 -16.84 -12.33 13.70
N GLU A 31 -16.12 -11.56 14.51
CA GLU A 31 -15.35 -10.41 14.01
C GLU A 31 -14.26 -10.83 13.03
N VAL A 32 -13.61 -11.98 13.24
CA VAL A 32 -12.60 -12.51 12.30
C VAL A 32 -13.24 -12.94 10.98
N ALA A 33 -14.41 -13.59 11.03
CA ALA A 33 -15.16 -13.96 9.83
C ALA A 33 -15.60 -12.72 9.04
N THR A 34 -16.19 -11.74 9.73
CA THR A 34 -16.57 -10.46 9.14
C THR A 34 -15.38 -9.72 8.55
N LEU A 35 -14.22 -9.71 9.24
CA LEU A 35 -13.02 -9.09 8.70
C LEU A 35 -12.55 -9.78 7.41
N ARG A 36 -12.63 -11.11 7.32
CA ARG A 36 -12.26 -11.84 6.09
C ARG A 36 -13.12 -11.47 4.89
N GLU A 37 -14.42 -11.27 5.10
CA GLU A 37 -15.36 -10.92 4.04
C GLU A 37 -15.22 -9.46 3.59
N VAL A 38 -14.94 -8.56 4.53
CA VAL A 38 -14.97 -7.11 4.30
C VAL A 38 -13.60 -6.53 3.94
N TRP A 39 -12.50 -7.08 4.45
CA TRP A 39 -11.14 -6.58 4.22
C TRP A 39 -10.74 -6.41 2.74
N PRO A 40 -11.14 -7.27 1.79
CA PRO A 40 -10.87 -7.04 0.37
C PRO A 40 -11.42 -5.71 -0.16
N ARG A 41 -12.49 -5.18 0.45
CA ARG A 41 -13.11 -3.88 0.10
C ARG A 41 -12.40 -2.69 0.74
N GLY A 42 -11.44 -2.92 1.63
CA GLY A 42 -10.63 -1.89 2.26
C GLY A 42 -11.00 -1.58 3.71
N LEU A 43 -10.29 -0.59 4.25
CA LEU A 43 -10.39 -0.20 5.66
C LEU A 43 -11.73 0.47 6.00
N GLU A 44 -12.25 1.31 5.11
CA GLU A 44 -13.50 2.06 5.34
C GLU A 44 -14.67 1.11 5.56
N ALA A 45 -14.83 0.13 4.66
CA ALA A 45 -15.85 -0.91 4.81
C ALA A 45 -15.67 -1.71 6.11
N ALA A 46 -14.42 -2.00 6.51
CA ALA A 46 -14.16 -2.72 7.75
C ALA A 46 -14.54 -1.90 9.01
N LEU A 47 -14.38 -0.57 8.97
CA LEU A 47 -14.76 0.32 10.07
C LEU A 47 -16.28 0.47 10.21
N GLU A 48 -17.03 0.47 9.10
CA GLU A 48 -18.50 0.51 9.12
C GLU A 48 -19.09 -0.72 9.81
N VAL A 49 -18.51 -1.90 9.54
CA VAL A 49 -19.01 -3.18 10.09
C VAL A 49 -18.40 -3.47 11.48
N LEU A 50 -17.22 -2.93 11.79
CA LEU A 50 -16.53 -3.09 13.07
C LEU A 50 -16.30 -1.72 13.76
N PRO A 51 -17.35 -0.97 14.14
CA PRO A 51 -17.21 0.40 14.67
C PRO A 51 -16.51 0.46 16.04
N ARG A 52 -16.34 -0.69 16.71
CA ARG A 52 -15.62 -0.80 17.99
C ARG A 52 -14.11 -1.00 17.83
N ARG A 53 -13.61 -1.20 16.61
CA ARG A 53 -12.20 -1.49 16.35
C ARG A 53 -11.53 -0.27 15.73
N THR A 54 -10.34 0.04 16.23
CA THR A 54 -9.52 1.11 15.66
C THR A 54 -8.89 0.63 14.35
N PRO A 55 -8.58 1.56 13.43
CA PRO A 55 -7.90 1.23 12.17
C PRO A 55 -6.65 0.37 12.35
N SER A 56 -5.81 0.72 13.32
CA SER A 56 -4.56 0.01 13.62
C SER A 56 -4.80 -1.44 14.07
N ALA A 57 -5.86 -1.68 14.84
CA ALA A 57 -6.21 -3.04 15.26
C ALA A 57 -6.65 -3.91 14.07
N ILE A 58 -7.41 -3.33 13.13
CA ILE A 58 -7.86 -4.00 11.91
C ILE A 58 -6.66 -4.35 11.03
N TYR A 59 -5.74 -3.41 10.77
CA TYR A 59 -4.50 -3.68 10.03
C TYR A 59 -3.67 -4.79 10.66
N THR A 60 -3.42 -4.69 11.96
CA THR A 60 -2.62 -5.68 12.70
C THR A 60 -3.24 -7.07 12.61
N LYS A 61 -4.56 -7.16 12.75
CA LYS A 61 -5.27 -8.43 12.66
C LYS A 61 -5.28 -8.98 11.24
N ALA A 62 -5.55 -8.16 10.24
CA ALA A 62 -5.54 -8.59 8.84
C ALA A 62 -4.15 -9.08 8.41
N HIS A 63 -3.09 -8.40 8.85
CA HIS A 63 -1.72 -8.85 8.66
C HIS A 63 -1.45 -10.19 9.35
N ALA A 64 -1.86 -10.35 10.62
CA ALA A 64 -1.73 -11.60 11.35
C ALA A 64 -2.54 -12.77 10.73
N LEU A 65 -3.64 -12.46 10.04
CA LEU A 65 -4.44 -13.43 9.29
C LEU A 65 -3.90 -13.69 7.86
N GLY A 66 -2.91 -12.92 7.40
CA GLY A 66 -2.33 -13.03 6.06
C GLY A 66 -3.27 -12.60 4.92
N ILE A 67 -4.31 -11.80 5.21
CA ILE A 67 -5.31 -11.41 4.22
C ILE A 67 -4.89 -10.10 3.56
N LYS A 68 -4.91 -10.08 2.22
CA LYS A 68 -4.53 -8.90 1.43
C LYS A 68 -5.76 -8.03 1.15
N CYS A 69 -5.61 -6.72 1.28
CA CYS A 69 -6.57 -5.77 0.70
C CYS A 69 -6.43 -5.74 -0.81
N ASP A 70 -7.53 -5.52 -1.52
CA ASP A 70 -7.44 -5.18 -2.93
C ASP A 70 -6.71 -3.84 -3.08
N ARG A 71 -5.72 -3.79 -3.97
CA ARG A 71 -4.89 -2.59 -4.16
C ARG A 71 -5.69 -1.39 -4.65
N ARG A 72 -6.88 -1.60 -5.24
CA ARG A 72 -7.79 -0.53 -5.65
C ARG A 72 -8.55 0.07 -4.46
N ALA A 73 -8.73 -0.69 -3.39
CA ALA A 73 -9.35 -0.25 -2.15
C ALA A 73 -8.38 0.48 -1.22
N ILE A 74 -7.07 0.22 -1.37
CA ILE A 74 -6.03 1.02 -0.73
C ILE A 74 -5.95 2.32 -1.53
N GLY A 75 -6.45 3.42 -0.95
CA GLY A 75 -6.55 4.73 -1.58
C GLY A 75 -5.39 5.03 -2.53
N ALA A 76 -5.75 5.47 -3.75
CA ALA A 76 -4.84 5.63 -4.88
C ALA A 76 -3.47 6.17 -4.47
N THR A 77 -2.40 5.52 -4.95
CA THR A 77 -1.03 6.01 -4.75
C THR A 77 -0.97 7.48 -5.16
N LYS A 78 -0.47 8.33 -4.25
CA LYS A 78 -0.37 9.79 -4.42
C LYS A 78 0.15 10.09 -5.84
N GLN A 79 -0.65 10.79 -6.64
CA GLN A 79 -0.35 11.12 -8.04
C GLN A 79 1.06 11.72 -8.17
N ARG A 80 1.74 11.45 -9.30
CA ARG A 80 3.06 12.02 -9.58
C ARG A 80 2.94 13.54 -9.67
N LYS A 81 3.55 14.24 -8.70
CA LYS A 81 3.47 15.71 -8.53
C LYS A 81 4.03 16.52 -9.72
N TYR A 82 4.86 15.90 -10.58
CA TYR A 82 5.54 16.57 -11.69
C TYR A 82 5.31 15.78 -12.96
N ILE A 83 4.94 16.47 -14.04
CA ILE A 83 4.60 15.88 -15.34
C ILE A 83 5.89 15.60 -16.11
N GLU A 84 6.02 14.38 -16.62
CA GLU A 84 7.13 13.95 -17.46
C GLU A 84 6.74 14.14 -18.93
N THR A 85 6.96 15.34 -19.46
CA THR A 85 6.69 15.61 -20.88
C THR A 85 7.97 15.41 -21.71
N PRO A 86 7.87 14.96 -22.98
CA PRO A 86 9.04 14.76 -23.83
C PRO A 86 9.81 16.06 -24.11
N GLU A 87 9.15 17.22 -24.05
CA GLU A 87 9.79 18.53 -24.20
C GLU A 87 10.74 18.83 -23.03
N ILE A 88 10.35 18.46 -21.80
CA ILE A 88 11.19 18.58 -20.61
C ILE A 88 12.43 17.69 -20.74
N ASP A 89 12.26 16.44 -21.19
CA ASP A 89 13.37 15.51 -21.38
C ASP A 89 14.35 16.00 -22.45
N ALA A 90 13.84 16.57 -23.55
CA ALA A 90 14.67 17.19 -24.58
C ALA A 90 15.48 18.38 -24.02
N ALA A 91 14.83 19.26 -23.24
CA ALA A 91 15.50 20.41 -22.64
C ALA A 91 16.59 20.00 -21.63
N ILE A 92 16.33 18.97 -20.82
CA ILE A 92 17.32 18.38 -19.89
C ILE A 92 18.51 17.80 -20.67
N THR A 93 18.23 17.06 -21.74
CA THR A 93 19.26 16.44 -22.58
C THR A 93 20.20 17.49 -23.19
N VAL A 94 19.65 18.56 -23.77
CA VAL A 94 20.44 19.65 -24.38
C VAL A 94 21.39 20.29 -23.37
N VAL A 95 20.90 20.59 -22.16
CA VAL A 95 21.71 21.25 -21.12
C VAL A 95 22.83 20.35 -20.60
N TYR A 96 22.58 19.05 -20.44
CA TYR A 96 23.58 18.11 -19.93
C TYR A 96 24.62 17.71 -21.00
N GLN A 97 24.23 17.62 -22.28
CA GLN A 97 25.16 17.31 -23.38
C GLN A 97 26.15 18.45 -23.68
N ALA A 98 25.79 19.71 -23.39
CA ALA A 98 26.60 20.88 -23.73
C ALA A 98 27.74 21.22 -22.72
N VAL A 99 28.08 20.31 -21.78
CA VAL A 99 28.90 20.58 -20.58
C VAL A 99 28.34 21.78 -19.81
N PRO A 100 27.41 21.56 -18.87
CA PRO A 100 26.67 22.66 -18.26
C PRO A 100 27.63 23.63 -17.56
N LYS A 101 27.58 24.90 -17.95
CA LYS A 101 28.20 25.99 -17.18
C LYS A 101 27.63 25.96 -15.75
N SER A 102 28.43 26.35 -14.77
CA SER A 102 27.96 26.47 -13.38
C SER A 102 26.71 27.33 -13.34
N GLY A 103 25.57 26.76 -12.92
CA GLY A 103 24.27 27.43 -12.88
C GLY A 103 23.28 27.08 -13.99
N ALA A 104 23.68 26.46 -15.10
CA ALA A 104 22.78 26.17 -16.24
C ALA A 104 21.57 25.28 -15.85
N VAL A 105 21.77 24.33 -14.92
CA VAL A 105 20.69 23.48 -14.40
C VAL A 105 19.70 24.27 -13.53
N ASN A 106 20.15 25.34 -12.86
CA ASN A 106 19.26 26.22 -12.10
C ASN A 106 18.41 27.09 -13.03
N GLU A 107 19.00 27.60 -14.11
CA GLU A 107 18.28 28.37 -15.12
C GLU A 107 17.22 27.51 -15.81
N LEU A 108 17.58 26.27 -16.20
CA LEU A 108 16.63 25.32 -16.76
C LEU A 108 15.49 24.99 -15.77
N ALA A 109 15.81 24.76 -14.51
CA ALA A 109 14.82 24.50 -13.47
C ALA A 109 13.86 25.69 -13.28
N ALA A 110 14.38 26.91 -13.31
CA ALA A 110 13.58 28.13 -13.23
C ALA A 110 12.69 28.31 -14.48
N GLN A 111 13.21 28.03 -15.68
CA GLN A 111 12.46 28.10 -16.93
C GLN A 111 11.31 27.10 -17.00
N LEU A 112 11.52 25.89 -16.48
CA LEU A 112 10.50 24.83 -16.47
C LEU A 112 9.56 24.91 -15.26
N GLU A 113 9.78 25.86 -14.33
CA GLU A 113 9.07 25.94 -13.03
C GLU A 113 9.14 24.62 -12.23
N LEU A 114 10.22 23.86 -12.44
CA LEU A 114 10.46 22.56 -11.80
C LEU A 114 11.57 22.70 -10.75
N PRO A 115 11.50 21.97 -9.64
CA PRO A 115 12.56 22.02 -8.66
C PRO A 115 13.84 21.37 -9.21
N ARG A 116 14.99 22.02 -8.99
CA ARG A 116 16.32 21.58 -9.46
C ARG A 116 16.62 20.10 -9.15
N TRP A 117 16.24 19.64 -7.95
CA TRP A 117 16.46 18.26 -7.53
C TRP A 117 15.70 17.25 -8.40
N TRP A 118 14.52 17.62 -8.91
CA TRP A 118 13.73 16.76 -9.79
C TRP A 118 14.35 16.70 -11.18
N VAL A 119 14.80 17.85 -11.70
CA VAL A 119 15.52 17.95 -12.98
C VAL A 119 16.79 17.09 -12.95
N SER A 120 17.57 17.17 -11.87
CA SER A 120 18.78 16.36 -11.69
C SER A 120 18.47 14.86 -11.58
N ARG A 121 17.40 14.50 -10.85
CA ARG A 121 16.93 13.11 -10.77
C ARG A 121 16.44 12.59 -12.11
N ARG A 122 15.84 13.45 -12.95
CA ARG A 122 15.40 13.09 -14.29
C ARG A 122 16.58 12.91 -15.24
N ALA A 123 17.60 13.76 -15.16
CA ALA A 123 18.85 13.58 -15.91
C ALA A 123 19.55 12.24 -15.60
N LEU A 124 19.58 11.84 -14.33
CA LEU A 124 20.05 10.51 -13.91
C LEU A 124 19.20 9.38 -14.52
N ALA A 125 17.87 9.53 -14.53
CA ALA A 125 16.97 8.55 -15.13
C ALA A 125 17.13 8.44 -16.67
N LEU A 126 17.57 9.52 -17.33
CA LEU A 126 17.90 9.57 -18.76
C LEU A 126 19.33 9.10 -19.07
N GLY A 127 20.15 8.81 -18.04
CA GLY A 127 21.53 8.35 -18.22
C GLY A 127 22.52 9.42 -18.68
N LEU A 128 22.25 10.70 -18.39
CA LEU A 128 23.06 11.85 -18.82
C LEU A 128 24.21 12.21 -17.85
N THR A 129 24.33 11.47 -16.75
CA THR A 129 25.33 11.59 -15.68
C THR A 129 25.71 10.19 -15.24
#